data_AF-A0A916SAB1-F1
#
_entry.id   AF-A0A916SAB1-F1
#
_cell.length_a   1.000
_cell.length_b   1.000
_cell.length_c   1.000
_cell.angle_alpha   90.00
_cell.angle_beta   90.00
_cell.angle_gamma   90.00
#
_symmetry.space_group_name_H-M   'P 1'
#
loop_
_entity.id
_entity.type
_entity.pdbx_description
1 polymer ?
#
loop_
_entity_poly.entity_id
_entity_poly.type
_entity_poly.pdbx_seq_one_letter_code
_entity_poly.pdbx_strand_id
1 'polypeptide(L)'
;MQIDENDALPKKQQDNVALWGELTDRFHHLRDFVETMRLETEEEAIGEKLSNGQWRDKSPRWEDEDVGQVVRAWNLLPYVDALDQDEINDRIQRAKRLIPDLTHYFENRILTPAFMKMWGSFCSAAGTVEFLYFQTSDVGRKRSAKAGGDKVRKRSGDHKRWLAHYLLRFYEGRGGRGKAEFAVEQLIKGIINRTVPVDWDLEWFEHFLDFRKEADQNYAGLRMVYRERDFPLAEMRRLILQDPGDIPPLDLNLPVPLR
;
A
#
# COMPACT_ATOMS: atom_id res chain seq x y z
N MET A 1 -37.98 -7.77 1.42
CA MET A 1 -38.57 -8.91 0.68
C MET A 1 -39.83 -9.32 1.42
N GLN A 2 -40.99 -9.48 0.78
CA GLN A 2 -42.18 -9.98 1.49
C GLN A 2 -42.00 -11.47 1.78
N ILE A 3 -42.14 -11.86 3.04
CA ILE A 3 -42.05 -13.25 3.49
C ILE A 3 -43.42 -13.88 3.25
N ASP A 4 -43.52 -14.80 2.29
CA ASP A 4 -44.75 -15.54 2.03
C ASP A 4 -44.77 -16.80 2.90
N GLU A 5 -45.61 -16.77 3.93
CA GLU A 5 -45.77 -17.86 4.91
C GLU A 5 -46.57 -19.05 4.34
N ASN A 6 -47.19 -18.92 3.15
CA ASN A 6 -48.04 -19.97 2.57
C ASN A 6 -47.25 -21.16 1.98
N ASP A 7 -45.92 -21.05 1.84
CA ASP A 7 -45.03 -22.08 1.28
C ASP A 7 -44.28 -22.89 2.37
N ALA A 8 -44.86 -22.96 3.57
CA ALA A 8 -44.31 -23.70 4.70
C ALA A 8 -44.15 -25.21 4.43
N LEU A 9 -42.96 -25.74 4.70
CA LEU A 9 -42.67 -27.18 4.70
C LEU A 9 -43.42 -27.92 5.83
N PRO A 10 -43.51 -29.27 5.80
CA PRO A 10 -44.40 -30.04 6.68
C PRO A 10 -44.25 -29.73 8.18
N LYS A 11 -45.38 -29.55 8.90
CA LYS A 11 -45.44 -29.22 10.34
C LYS A 11 -44.50 -30.04 11.24
N LYS A 12 -44.31 -31.33 10.93
CA LYS A 12 -43.43 -32.23 11.70
C LYS A 12 -41.99 -31.73 11.82
N GLN A 13 -41.48 -31.01 10.82
CA GLN A 13 -40.13 -30.42 10.85
C GLN A 13 -40.12 -29.05 11.53
N GLN A 14 -41.20 -28.27 11.39
CA GLN A 14 -41.34 -26.96 12.06
C GLN A 14 -41.45 -27.11 13.58
N ASP A 15 -42.09 -28.18 14.06
CA ASP A 15 -42.25 -28.48 15.49
C ASP A 15 -41.03 -29.21 16.10
N ASN A 16 -39.99 -29.51 15.31
CA ASN A 16 -38.81 -30.22 15.80
C ASN A 16 -37.91 -29.29 16.61
N VAL A 17 -38.09 -29.31 17.93
CA VAL A 17 -37.35 -28.48 18.90
C VAL A 17 -35.83 -28.69 18.82
N ALA A 18 -35.38 -29.93 18.66
CA ALA A 18 -33.94 -30.23 18.61
C ALA A 18 -33.27 -29.64 17.36
N LEU A 19 -33.91 -29.80 16.20
CA LEU A 19 -33.43 -29.23 14.94
C LEU A 19 -33.32 -27.70 15.01
N TRP A 20 -34.37 -27.03 15.50
CA TRP A 20 -34.34 -25.57 15.60
C TRP A 20 -33.33 -25.08 16.64
N GLY A 21 -33.12 -25.80 17.73
CA GLY A 21 -32.07 -25.51 18.71
C GLY A 21 -30.70 -25.46 18.04
N GLU A 22 -30.31 -26.54 17.36
CA GLU A 22 -29.00 -26.62 16.67
C GLU A 22 -28.82 -25.53 15.60
N LEU A 23 -29.86 -25.30 14.78
CA LEU A 23 -29.77 -24.28 13.73
C LEU A 23 -29.70 -22.86 14.31
N THR A 24 -30.43 -22.58 15.39
CA THR A 24 -30.44 -21.27 16.06
C THR A 24 -29.09 -20.99 16.72
N ASP A 25 -28.51 -21.98 17.40
CA ASP A 25 -27.17 -21.88 18.00
C ASP A 25 -26.12 -21.59 16.93
N ARG A 26 -26.16 -22.34 15.81
CA ARG A 26 -25.24 -22.10 14.69
C ARG A 26 -25.44 -20.73 14.06
N PHE A 27 -26.69 -20.29 13.90
CA PHE A 27 -26.99 -18.95 13.37
C PHE A 27 -26.43 -17.86 14.28
N HIS A 28 -26.68 -17.93 15.59
CA HIS A 28 -26.14 -16.94 16.53
C HIS A 28 -24.62 -16.91 16.53
N HIS A 29 -23.96 -18.07 16.56
CA HIS A 29 -22.50 -18.13 16.48
C HIS A 29 -21.94 -17.45 15.22
N LEU A 30 -22.51 -17.78 14.06
CA LEU A 30 -22.08 -17.20 12.78
C LEU A 30 -22.42 -15.71 12.67
N ARG A 31 -23.60 -15.30 13.16
CA ARG A 31 -24.04 -13.91 13.18
C ARG A 31 -23.08 -13.06 14.01
N ASP A 32 -22.77 -13.51 15.22
CA ASP A 32 -21.89 -12.78 16.13
C ASP A 32 -20.49 -12.62 15.52
N PHE A 33 -19.97 -13.66 14.84
CA PHE A 33 -18.74 -13.55 14.05
C PHE A 33 -18.86 -12.50 12.93
N VAL A 34 -19.89 -12.59 12.08
CA VAL A 34 -20.06 -11.66 10.94
C VAL A 34 -20.25 -10.21 11.40
N GLU A 35 -20.98 -9.97 12.49
CA GLU A 35 -21.26 -8.63 12.99
C GLU A 35 -20.05 -8.01 13.71
N THR A 36 -19.31 -8.82 14.47
CA THR A 36 -18.23 -8.33 15.33
C THR A 36 -16.89 -8.21 14.60
N MET A 37 -16.65 -9.07 13.61
CA MET A 37 -15.37 -9.12 12.92
C MET A 37 -15.18 -7.94 11.96
N ARG A 38 -13.97 -7.37 11.96
CA ARG A 38 -13.52 -6.32 11.03
C ARG A 38 -12.38 -6.86 10.16
N LEU A 39 -12.40 -6.56 8.86
CA LEU A 39 -11.25 -6.80 8.00
C LEU A 39 -10.12 -5.82 8.32
N GLU A 40 -8.91 -6.34 8.47
CA GLU A 40 -7.68 -5.55 8.47
C GLU A 40 -7.46 -4.92 7.10
N THR A 41 -7.09 -3.63 7.08
CA THR A 41 -6.80 -2.95 5.82
C THR A 41 -5.41 -3.30 5.31
N GLU A 42 -5.18 -3.12 4.00
CA GLU A 42 -3.84 -3.27 3.41
C GLU A 42 -2.79 -2.40 4.11
N GLU A 43 -3.15 -1.16 4.45
CA GLU A 43 -2.25 -0.23 5.13
C GLU A 43 -1.92 -0.66 6.56
N GLU A 44 -2.91 -1.18 7.29
CA GLU A 44 -2.72 -1.74 8.63
C GLU A 44 -1.78 -2.95 8.59
N ALA A 45 -2.03 -3.89 7.68
CA ALA A 45 -1.26 -5.13 7.56
C ALA A 45 0.19 -4.89 7.08
N ILE A 46 0.37 -4.07 6.04
CA ILE A 46 1.70 -3.72 5.53
C ILE A 46 2.46 -2.95 6.60
N GLY A 47 1.81 -1.94 7.17
CA GLY A 47 2.38 -1.07 8.19
C GLY A 47 3.53 -0.20 7.70
N GLU A 48 4.51 -0.03 8.58
CA GLU A 48 5.68 0.82 8.36
C GLU A 48 6.99 0.14 8.69
N LYS A 49 8.04 0.61 8.03
CA LYS A 49 9.41 0.18 8.30
C LYS A 49 10.03 1.10 9.34
N LEU A 50 10.47 0.53 10.45
CA LEU A 50 11.14 1.22 11.54
C LEU A 50 12.57 1.60 11.14
N SER A 51 13.18 2.51 11.91
CA SER A 51 14.57 2.96 11.72
C SER A 51 15.60 1.83 11.80
N ASN A 52 15.32 0.80 12.61
CA ASN A 52 16.14 -0.41 12.73
C ASN A 52 15.95 -1.40 11.55
N GLY A 53 15.12 -1.06 10.57
CA GLY A 53 14.85 -1.87 9.39
C GLY A 53 13.77 -2.96 9.57
N GLN A 54 13.26 -3.15 10.78
CA GLN A 54 12.16 -4.07 11.06
C GLN A 54 10.82 -3.48 10.59
N TRP A 55 9.89 -4.36 10.22
CA TRP A 55 8.52 -3.96 9.87
C TRP A 55 7.61 -4.11 11.06
N ARG A 56 6.73 -3.13 11.25
CA ARG A 56 5.67 -3.14 12.26
C ARG A 56 4.35 -2.86 11.57
N ASP A 57 3.38 -3.79 11.69
CA ASP A 57 1.99 -3.54 11.30
C ASP A 57 1.39 -2.39 12.13
N LYS A 58 0.35 -1.76 11.58
CA LYS A 58 -0.42 -0.68 12.24
C LYS A 58 -1.76 -1.18 12.77
N SER A 59 -1.94 -2.49 12.81
CA SER A 59 -3.17 -3.14 13.22
C SER A 59 -3.46 -2.88 14.69
N PRO A 60 -4.73 -2.65 15.08
CA PRO A 60 -5.10 -2.50 16.48
C PRO A 60 -4.63 -3.70 17.31
N ARG A 61 -4.00 -3.41 18.44
CA ARG A 61 -3.51 -4.41 19.39
C ARG A 61 -4.05 -4.13 20.77
N TRP A 62 -4.29 -5.18 21.52
CA TRP A 62 -4.78 -5.11 22.90
C TRP A 62 -3.74 -5.72 23.83
N GLU A 63 -3.65 -5.17 25.03
CA GLU A 63 -2.88 -5.77 26.09
C GLU A 63 -3.75 -6.86 26.72
N ASP A 64 -3.29 -8.10 26.63
CA ASP A 64 -3.93 -9.22 27.31
C ASP A 64 -3.46 -9.19 28.77
N GLU A 65 -4.34 -8.80 29.69
CA GLU A 65 -4.03 -8.67 31.12
C GLU A 65 -3.60 -10.01 31.75
N ASP A 66 -4.08 -11.14 31.23
CA ASP A 66 -3.77 -12.48 31.74
C ASP A 66 -2.38 -12.96 31.28
N VAL A 67 -1.96 -12.54 30.09
CA VAL A 67 -0.68 -12.97 29.48
C VAL A 67 0.42 -11.90 29.62
N GLY A 68 0.06 -10.65 29.91
CA GLY A 68 0.98 -9.51 29.95
C GLY A 68 1.61 -9.23 28.58
N GLN A 69 0.93 -9.60 27.49
CA GLN A 69 1.44 -9.47 26.12
C GLN A 69 0.48 -8.67 25.24
N VAL A 70 1.07 -7.89 24.34
CA VAL A 70 0.32 -7.14 23.34
C VAL A 70 -0.02 -8.08 22.18
N VAL A 71 -1.28 -8.49 22.14
CA VAL A 71 -1.83 -9.41 21.12
C VAL A 71 -2.65 -8.66 20.08
N ARG A 72 -2.85 -9.29 18.92
CA ARG A 72 -3.75 -8.77 17.88
C ARG A 72 -5.17 -8.71 18.44
N ALA A 73 -5.93 -7.67 18.11
CA ALA A 73 -7.34 -7.59 18.48
C ALA A 73 -8.09 -8.83 17.99
N TRP A 74 -8.81 -9.50 18.90
CA TRP A 74 -9.48 -10.77 18.58
C TRP A 74 -10.58 -10.61 17.52
N ASN A 75 -11.14 -9.42 17.36
CA ASN A 75 -12.18 -9.14 16.37
C ASN A 75 -11.62 -8.69 15.00
N LEU A 76 -10.32 -8.90 14.74
CA LEU A 76 -9.64 -8.44 13.53
C LEU A 76 -9.23 -9.59 12.61
N LEU A 77 -9.92 -9.72 11.47
CA LEU A 77 -9.57 -10.67 10.41
C LEU A 77 -8.28 -10.24 9.69
N PRO A 78 -7.36 -11.18 9.41
CA PRO A 78 -6.12 -10.91 8.69
C PRO A 78 -6.33 -10.48 7.25
N TYR A 79 -5.54 -9.50 6.83
CA TYR A 79 -5.33 -9.21 5.41
C TYR A 79 -4.46 -10.32 4.79
N VAL A 80 -4.95 -10.90 3.71
CA VAL A 80 -4.26 -11.97 2.98
C VAL A 80 -4.10 -11.53 1.53
N ASP A 81 -2.88 -11.15 1.14
CA ASP A 81 -2.58 -10.60 -0.21
C ASP A 81 -2.98 -11.53 -1.36
N ALA A 82 -2.98 -12.84 -1.11
CA ALA A 82 -3.36 -13.84 -2.10
C ALA A 82 -4.87 -13.90 -2.40
N LEU A 83 -5.72 -13.22 -1.61
CA LEU A 83 -7.16 -13.26 -1.73
C LEU A 83 -7.71 -11.93 -2.25
N ASP A 84 -8.81 -12.00 -2.99
CA ASP A 84 -9.56 -10.83 -3.44
C ASP A 84 -10.29 -10.18 -2.27
N GLN A 85 -9.79 -9.01 -1.85
CA GLN A 85 -10.31 -8.28 -0.69
C GLN A 85 -11.69 -7.68 -0.95
N ASP A 86 -11.98 -7.30 -2.19
CA ASP A 86 -13.28 -6.74 -2.57
C ASP A 86 -14.34 -7.85 -2.52
N GLU A 87 -14.01 -9.03 -3.05
CA GLU A 87 -14.91 -10.20 -2.97
C GLU A 87 -15.17 -10.63 -1.52
N ILE A 88 -14.14 -10.63 -0.67
CA ILE A 88 -14.28 -10.94 0.75
C ILE A 88 -15.22 -9.94 1.43
N ASN A 89 -15.00 -8.64 1.20
CA ASN A 89 -15.84 -7.60 1.78
C ASN A 89 -17.29 -7.73 1.27
N ASP A 90 -17.50 -7.99 -0.01
CA ASP A 90 -18.83 -8.21 -0.59
C ASP A 90 -19.55 -9.41 0.04
N ARG A 91 -18.83 -10.50 0.32
CA ARG A 91 -19.38 -11.66 1.04
C ARG A 91 -19.79 -11.29 2.47
N ILE A 92 -18.96 -10.55 3.20
CA ILE A 92 -19.28 -10.08 4.56
C ILE A 92 -20.51 -9.16 4.53
N GLN A 93 -20.56 -8.18 3.62
CA GLN A 93 -21.69 -7.28 3.50
C GLN A 93 -22.97 -8.04 3.11
N ARG A 94 -22.86 -9.04 2.24
CA ARG A 94 -23.99 -9.91 1.89
C ARG A 94 -24.48 -10.69 3.11
N ALA A 95 -23.59 -11.26 3.91
CA ALA A 95 -23.96 -11.95 5.14
C ALA A 95 -24.72 -10.99 6.08
N LYS A 96 -24.18 -9.78 6.31
CA LYS A 96 -24.81 -8.75 7.15
C LYS A 96 -26.22 -8.38 6.69
N ARG A 97 -26.45 -8.25 5.37
CA ARG A 97 -27.77 -7.96 4.81
C ARG A 97 -28.80 -9.07 5.01
N LEU A 98 -28.36 -10.33 5.14
CA LEU A 98 -29.25 -11.49 5.33
C LEU A 98 -29.65 -11.70 6.80
N ILE A 99 -28.91 -11.13 7.75
CA ILE A 99 -29.15 -11.31 9.19
C ILE A 99 -30.57 -10.91 9.62
N PRO A 100 -31.13 -9.75 9.23
CA PRO A 100 -32.46 -9.34 9.68
C PRO A 100 -33.55 -10.31 9.23
N ASP A 101 -33.52 -10.70 7.94
CA ASP A 101 -34.49 -11.65 7.38
C ASP A 101 -34.35 -13.02 8.05
N LEU A 102 -33.14 -13.54 8.20
CA LEU A 102 -32.89 -14.83 8.86
C LEU A 102 -33.31 -14.82 10.33
N THR A 103 -33.08 -13.73 11.05
CA THR A 103 -33.52 -13.57 12.44
C THR A 103 -35.02 -13.77 12.54
N HIS A 104 -35.80 -13.16 11.63
CA HIS A 104 -37.24 -13.38 11.58
C HIS A 104 -37.62 -14.85 11.33
N TYR A 105 -36.97 -15.53 10.38
CA TYR A 105 -37.24 -16.96 10.13
C TYR A 105 -36.92 -17.85 11.35
N PHE A 106 -35.83 -17.56 12.06
CA PHE A 106 -35.41 -18.31 13.25
C PHE A 106 -36.34 -18.07 14.44
N GLU A 107 -36.71 -16.81 14.72
CA GLU A 107 -37.64 -16.46 15.82
C GLU A 107 -39.01 -17.10 15.64
N ASN A 108 -39.51 -17.15 14.40
CA ASN A 108 -40.83 -17.67 14.07
C ASN A 108 -40.82 -19.15 13.65
N ARG A 109 -39.63 -19.79 13.58
CA ARG A 109 -39.44 -21.19 13.15
C ARG A 109 -40.10 -21.50 11.80
N ILE A 110 -39.98 -20.55 10.86
CA ILE A 110 -40.59 -20.66 9.54
C ILE A 110 -39.63 -21.42 8.61
N LEU A 111 -40.00 -22.65 8.25
CA LEU A 111 -39.22 -23.46 7.30
C LEU A 111 -39.84 -23.37 5.90
N THR A 112 -39.18 -22.67 4.99
CA THR A 112 -39.59 -22.53 3.56
C THR A 112 -38.39 -22.75 2.63
N PRO A 113 -38.62 -23.01 1.32
CA PRO A 113 -37.53 -23.03 0.34
C PRO A 113 -36.74 -21.71 0.28
N ALA A 114 -37.41 -20.58 0.49
CA ALA A 114 -36.78 -19.27 0.57
C ALA A 114 -35.80 -19.19 1.76
N PHE A 115 -36.24 -19.62 2.95
CA PHE A 115 -35.37 -19.74 4.13
C PHE A 115 -34.14 -20.59 3.82
N MET A 116 -34.31 -21.79 3.27
CA MET A 116 -33.19 -22.70 2.97
C MET A 116 -32.16 -22.05 2.03
N LYS A 117 -32.62 -21.31 1.01
CA LYS A 117 -31.75 -20.58 0.08
C LYS A 117 -30.99 -19.45 0.76
N MET A 118 -31.65 -18.66 1.62
CA MET A 118 -31.01 -17.59 2.37
C MET A 118 -30.03 -18.14 3.40
N TRP A 119 -30.42 -19.17 4.14
CA TRP A 119 -29.59 -19.83 5.12
C TRP A 119 -28.32 -20.39 4.48
N GLY A 120 -28.45 -21.11 3.36
CA GLY A 120 -27.28 -21.58 2.60
C GLY A 120 -26.37 -20.45 2.09
N SER A 121 -26.96 -19.35 1.60
CA SER A 121 -26.20 -18.17 1.17
C SER A 121 -25.45 -17.51 2.33
N PHE A 122 -26.09 -17.40 3.49
CA PHE A 122 -25.49 -16.85 4.70
C PHE A 122 -24.36 -17.74 5.21
N CYS A 123 -24.57 -19.05 5.32
CA CYS A 123 -23.53 -20.01 5.72
C CYS A 123 -22.31 -19.96 4.80
N SER A 124 -22.51 -19.86 3.49
CA SER A 124 -21.41 -19.73 2.52
C SER A 124 -20.59 -18.45 2.75
N ALA A 125 -21.27 -17.33 2.99
CA ALA A 125 -20.61 -16.05 3.25
C ALA A 125 -19.94 -16.01 4.63
N ALA A 126 -20.62 -16.43 5.69
CA ALA A 126 -20.10 -16.49 7.05
C ALA A 126 -18.93 -17.48 7.19
N GLY A 127 -18.95 -18.59 6.45
CA GLY A 127 -17.82 -19.52 6.38
C GLY A 127 -16.55 -18.89 5.80
N THR A 128 -16.67 -17.83 4.99
CA THR A 128 -15.50 -17.04 4.54
C THR A 128 -14.88 -16.27 5.71
N VAL A 129 -15.71 -15.74 6.62
CA VAL A 129 -15.26 -15.05 7.84
C VAL A 129 -14.56 -16.01 8.80
N GLU A 130 -15.16 -17.18 9.05
CA GLU A 130 -14.53 -18.23 9.87
C GLU A 130 -13.20 -18.69 9.27
N PHE A 131 -13.16 -18.92 7.95
CA PHE A 131 -11.93 -19.28 7.26
C PHE A 131 -10.82 -18.25 7.48
N LEU A 132 -11.12 -16.97 7.26
CA LEU A 132 -10.17 -15.87 7.43
C LEU A 132 -9.70 -15.72 8.86
N TYR A 133 -10.58 -15.93 9.85
CA TYR A 133 -10.25 -15.82 11.26
C TYR A 133 -9.07 -16.71 11.67
N PHE A 134 -8.95 -17.89 11.05
CA PHE A 134 -7.85 -18.84 11.31
C PHE A 134 -6.65 -18.68 10.36
N GLN A 135 -6.68 -17.72 9.44
CA GLN A 135 -5.53 -17.44 8.57
C GLN A 135 -4.45 -16.62 9.29
N THR A 136 -3.26 -16.62 8.71
CA THR A 136 -2.19 -15.68 9.04
C THR A 136 -2.07 -14.62 7.95
N SER A 137 -1.70 -13.40 8.34
CA SER A 137 -1.47 -12.33 7.35
C SER A 137 -0.28 -12.69 6.45
N ASP A 138 -0.45 -12.58 5.13
CA ASP A 138 0.64 -12.71 4.15
C ASP A 138 0.89 -11.35 3.46
N VAL A 139 1.89 -10.62 3.94
CA VAL A 139 2.25 -9.27 3.45
C VAL A 139 3.72 -9.12 3.07
N GLY A 140 4.49 -10.23 3.07
CA GLY A 140 5.94 -10.18 2.85
C GLY A 140 6.32 -9.59 1.49
N ARG A 141 5.56 -9.94 0.45
CA ARG A 141 5.75 -9.42 -0.91
C ARG A 141 5.46 -7.92 -0.99
N LYS A 142 4.33 -7.48 -0.43
CA LYS A 142 3.92 -6.07 -0.38
C LYS A 142 4.91 -5.20 0.39
N ARG A 143 5.40 -5.67 1.54
CA ARG A 143 6.47 -4.98 2.31
C ARG A 143 7.75 -4.85 1.50
N SER A 144 8.15 -5.89 0.78
CA SER A 144 9.33 -5.85 -0.10
C SER A 144 9.16 -4.87 -1.26
N ALA A 145 7.98 -4.86 -1.91
CA ALA A 145 7.66 -3.92 -2.96
C ALA A 145 7.64 -2.47 -2.47
N LYS A 146 7.04 -2.20 -1.30
CA LYS A 146 7.04 -0.88 -0.66
C LYS A 146 8.46 -0.41 -0.33
N ALA A 147 9.29 -1.28 0.26
CA ALA A 147 10.71 -0.97 0.50
C ALA A 147 11.47 -0.64 -0.79
N GLY A 148 11.22 -1.38 -1.87
CA GLY A 148 11.80 -1.12 -3.18
C GLY A 148 11.37 0.24 -3.74
N GLY A 149 10.06 0.52 -3.72
CA GLY A 149 9.50 1.80 -4.15
C GLY A 149 10.03 2.99 -3.34
N ASP A 150 10.12 2.86 -2.03
CA ASP A 150 10.65 3.91 -1.15
C ASP A 150 12.14 4.16 -1.39
N LYS A 151 12.94 3.11 -1.64
CA LYS A 151 14.34 3.26 -2.04
C LYS A 151 14.47 4.02 -3.36
N VAL A 152 13.65 3.68 -4.36
CA VAL A 152 13.66 4.35 -5.68
C VAL A 152 13.24 5.81 -5.53
N ARG A 153 12.19 6.11 -4.75
CA ARG A 153 11.73 7.48 -4.47
C ARG A 153 12.78 8.30 -3.74
N LYS A 154 13.40 7.75 -2.69
CA LYS A 154 14.49 8.40 -1.96
C LYS A 154 15.64 8.74 -2.91
N ARG A 155 16.12 7.74 -3.66
CA ARG A 155 17.20 7.92 -4.64
C ARG A 155 16.85 8.99 -5.68
N SER A 156 15.62 9.01 -6.20
CA SER A 156 15.18 10.07 -7.13
C SER A 156 15.14 11.46 -6.47
N GLY A 157 14.69 11.56 -5.22
CA GLY A 157 14.70 12.80 -4.45
C GLY A 157 16.12 13.33 -4.18
N ASP A 158 17.05 12.44 -3.86
CA ASP A 158 18.46 12.76 -3.62
C ASP A 158 19.15 13.26 -4.90
N HIS A 159 18.89 12.63 -6.06
CA HIS A 159 19.35 13.15 -7.37
C HIS A 159 18.80 14.55 -7.65
N LYS A 160 17.49 14.77 -7.46
CA LYS A 160 16.88 16.10 -7.66
C LYS A 160 17.48 17.14 -6.72
N ARG A 161 17.73 16.79 -5.44
CA ARG A 161 18.30 17.71 -4.44
C ARG A 161 19.70 18.15 -4.85
N TRP A 162 20.59 17.21 -5.15
CA TRP A 162 21.95 17.52 -5.61
C TRP A 162 21.93 18.42 -6.85
N LEU A 163 21.10 18.07 -7.85
CA LEU A 163 20.99 18.85 -9.06
C LEU A 163 20.46 20.27 -8.81
N ALA A 164 19.53 20.45 -7.86
CA ALA A 164 19.02 21.75 -7.46
C ALA A 164 20.12 22.68 -6.95
N HIS A 165 21.05 22.18 -6.12
CA HIS A 165 22.16 22.98 -5.60
C HIS A 165 23.01 23.57 -6.73
N TYR A 166 23.34 22.76 -7.74
CA TYR A 166 24.14 23.23 -8.87
C TYR A 166 23.34 24.12 -9.83
N LEU A 167 22.10 23.76 -10.16
CA LEU A 167 21.26 24.55 -11.06
C LEU A 167 20.94 25.94 -10.49
N LEU A 168 20.63 26.04 -9.20
CA LEU A 168 20.38 27.35 -8.56
C LEU A 168 21.64 28.21 -8.51
N ARG A 169 22.79 27.62 -8.14
CA ARG A 169 24.08 28.32 -8.12
C ARG A 169 24.42 28.96 -9.47
N PHE A 170 24.09 28.29 -10.58
CA PHE A 170 24.28 28.85 -11.92
C PHE A 170 23.17 29.80 -12.37
N TYR A 171 21.92 29.50 -12.05
CA TYR A 171 20.79 30.34 -12.43
C TYR A 171 20.94 31.76 -11.87
N GLU A 172 21.39 31.86 -10.62
CA GLU A 172 21.60 33.15 -9.93
C GLU A 172 22.87 33.87 -10.40
N GLY A 173 23.88 33.13 -10.90
CA GLY A 173 25.16 33.69 -11.32
C GLY A 173 25.33 33.97 -12.82
N ARG A 174 24.61 33.28 -13.72
CA ARG A 174 24.86 33.31 -15.18
C ARG A 174 23.61 33.04 -16.03
N GLY A 175 22.80 34.07 -16.30
CA GLY A 175 22.09 34.25 -17.57
C GLY A 175 20.96 33.28 -17.95
N GLY A 176 20.22 32.75 -16.97
CA GLY A 176 18.95 32.02 -17.20
C GLY A 176 19.08 30.50 -17.25
N ARG A 177 17.93 29.82 -17.26
CA ARG A 177 17.80 28.37 -17.02
C ARG A 177 18.59 27.49 -17.99
N GLY A 178 18.53 27.77 -19.29
CA GLY A 178 19.24 26.97 -20.30
C GLY A 178 20.76 26.98 -20.14
N LYS A 179 21.36 28.09 -19.67
CA LYS A 179 22.80 28.16 -19.39
C LYS A 179 23.18 27.37 -18.14
N ALA A 180 22.33 27.39 -17.12
CA ALA A 180 22.51 26.58 -15.93
C ALA A 180 22.43 25.08 -16.26
N GLU A 181 21.42 24.65 -17.01
CA GLU A 181 21.28 23.26 -17.47
C GLU A 181 22.50 22.81 -18.27
N PHE A 182 22.95 23.60 -19.25
CA PHE A 182 24.15 23.29 -20.04
C PHE A 182 25.40 23.15 -19.17
N ALA A 183 25.64 24.07 -18.24
CA ALA A 183 26.85 24.05 -17.44
C ALA A 183 26.88 22.89 -16.44
N VAL A 184 25.72 22.53 -15.87
CA VAL A 184 25.57 21.36 -15.01
C VAL A 184 25.71 20.06 -15.81
N GLU A 185 25.19 20.02 -17.04
CA GLU A 185 25.40 18.89 -17.94
C GLU A 185 26.89 18.65 -18.24
N GLN A 186 27.65 19.72 -18.52
CA GLN A 186 29.11 19.61 -18.73
C GLN A 186 29.85 19.14 -17.47
N LEU A 187 29.42 19.59 -16.28
CA LEU A 187 29.97 19.08 -15.02
C LEU A 187 29.75 17.56 -14.90
N ILE A 188 28.51 17.09 -15.11
CA ILE A 188 28.16 15.67 -15.02
C ILE A 188 28.95 14.84 -16.03
N LYS A 189 29.05 15.31 -17.29
CA LYS A 189 29.89 14.68 -18.32
C LYS A 189 31.37 14.63 -17.91
N GLY A 190 31.88 15.70 -17.30
CA GLY A 190 33.25 15.74 -16.80
C GLY A 190 33.52 14.77 -15.66
N ILE A 191 32.56 14.59 -14.75
CA ILE A 191 32.60 13.59 -13.68
C ILE A 191 32.66 12.18 -14.26
N ILE A 192 31.72 11.84 -15.15
CA ILE A 192 31.62 10.51 -15.76
C ILE A 192 32.90 10.18 -16.56
N ASN A 193 33.41 11.15 -17.31
CA ASN A 193 34.66 11.01 -18.08
C ASN A 193 35.93 11.14 -17.23
N ARG A 194 35.80 11.25 -15.90
CA ARG A 194 36.90 11.38 -14.93
C ARG A 194 37.82 12.59 -15.16
N THR A 195 37.34 13.61 -15.87
CA THR A 195 38.05 14.89 -16.03
C THR A 195 37.79 15.84 -14.85
N VAL A 196 36.70 15.61 -14.11
CA VAL A 196 36.40 16.24 -12.82
C VAL A 196 36.53 15.16 -11.74
N PRO A 197 37.48 15.28 -10.80
CA PRO A 197 37.62 14.29 -9.74
C PRO A 197 36.46 14.40 -8.76
N VAL A 198 35.85 13.26 -8.45
CA VAL A 198 34.86 13.12 -7.37
C VAL A 198 35.07 11.78 -6.68
N ASP A 199 35.03 11.78 -5.35
CA ASP A 199 35.05 10.54 -4.57
C ASP A 199 33.61 10.06 -4.35
N TRP A 200 33.00 9.54 -5.42
CA TRP A 200 31.62 9.05 -5.43
C TRP A 200 31.38 8.08 -6.59
N ASP A 201 30.32 7.28 -6.48
CA ASP A 201 29.93 6.32 -7.51
C ASP A 201 29.55 7.02 -8.83
N LEU A 202 30.21 6.64 -9.93
CA LEU A 202 29.97 7.21 -11.26
C LEU A 202 28.58 6.87 -11.79
N GLU A 203 28.05 5.68 -11.47
CA GLU A 203 26.70 5.24 -11.88
C GLU A 203 25.61 6.17 -11.31
N TRP A 204 25.90 6.84 -10.19
CA TRP A 204 25.03 7.84 -9.60
C TRP A 204 24.83 9.04 -10.54
N PHE A 205 25.88 9.49 -11.22
CA PHE A 205 25.83 10.64 -12.13
C PHE A 205 25.28 10.30 -13.51
N GLU A 206 25.47 9.06 -13.97
CA GLU A 206 24.87 8.56 -15.21
C GLU A 206 23.34 8.66 -15.21
N HIS A 207 22.72 8.65 -14.04
CA HIS A 207 21.28 8.81 -13.88
C HIS A 207 20.73 10.14 -14.43
N PHE A 208 21.55 11.19 -14.54
CA PHE A 208 21.08 12.49 -15.04
C PHE A 208 21.03 12.59 -16.56
N LEU A 209 21.71 11.71 -17.29
CA LEU A 209 21.88 11.83 -18.73
C LEU A 209 20.97 10.84 -19.48
N ASP A 210 20.46 11.28 -20.64
CA ASP A 210 19.81 10.41 -21.60
C ASP A 210 20.86 9.67 -22.44
N PHE A 211 20.77 8.34 -22.43
CA PHE A 211 21.54 7.49 -23.34
C PHE A 211 20.88 7.51 -24.72
N ARG A 212 21.58 8.03 -25.75
CA ARG A 212 21.25 7.69 -27.14
C ARG A 212 21.95 6.37 -27.47
N LYS A 213 21.20 5.43 -28.06
CA LYS A 213 21.61 4.05 -28.41
C LYS A 213 23.10 3.90 -28.75
N GLU A 214 23.75 2.99 -28.02
CA GLU A 214 24.92 2.10 -28.23
C GLU A 214 26.04 2.38 -29.27
N ALA A 215 25.90 3.30 -30.23
CA ALA A 215 26.91 3.49 -31.29
C ALA A 215 27.78 4.74 -31.11
N ASP A 216 27.34 5.73 -30.33
CA ASP A 216 28.11 6.93 -30.05
C ASP A 216 28.19 7.15 -28.53
N GLN A 217 29.41 7.30 -28.01
CA GLN A 217 29.69 7.67 -26.61
C GLN A 217 29.24 9.11 -26.26
N ASN A 218 28.20 9.62 -26.93
CA ASN A 218 27.71 10.98 -26.85
C ASN A 218 26.39 11.03 -26.09
N TYR A 219 26.48 11.28 -24.78
CA TYR A 219 25.32 11.63 -23.95
C TYR A 219 24.55 12.81 -24.57
N ALA A 220 23.25 12.60 -24.83
CA ALA A 220 22.41 13.54 -25.56
C ALA A 220 22.12 14.84 -24.80
N GLY A 221 22.05 14.73 -23.47
CA GLY A 221 21.85 15.82 -22.53
C GLY A 221 21.14 15.39 -21.26
N LEU A 222 20.72 16.34 -20.42
CA LEU A 222 19.93 16.05 -19.23
C LEU A 222 18.60 15.37 -19.58
N ARG A 223 18.23 14.34 -18.79
CA ARG A 223 16.93 13.67 -18.88
C ARG A 223 15.79 14.67 -18.72
N MET A 224 14.68 14.42 -19.40
CA MET A 224 13.49 15.29 -19.40
C MET A 224 13.02 15.69 -18.00
N VAL A 225 13.04 14.77 -17.03
CA VAL A 225 12.62 14.98 -15.64
C VAL A 225 13.41 16.06 -14.88
N TYR A 226 14.55 16.48 -15.42
CA TYR A 226 15.44 17.49 -14.83
C TYR A 226 15.37 18.85 -15.56
N ARG A 227 14.62 18.94 -16.65
CA ARG A 227 14.47 20.16 -17.44
C ARG A 227 13.45 21.10 -16.81
N GLU A 228 13.51 22.38 -17.17
CA GLU A 228 12.68 23.47 -16.61
C GLU A 228 11.20 23.14 -16.44
N ARG A 229 10.59 22.46 -17.43
CA ARG A 229 9.17 22.09 -17.41
C ARG A 229 8.81 21.17 -16.24
N ASP A 230 9.66 20.19 -15.96
CA ASP A 230 9.39 19.10 -15.00
C ASP A 230 10.16 19.29 -13.68
N PHE A 231 11.02 20.31 -13.62
CA PHE A 231 11.79 20.67 -12.43
C PHE A 231 11.88 22.20 -12.23
N PRO A 232 10.78 22.85 -11.80
CA PRO A 232 10.66 24.30 -11.72
C PRO A 232 11.45 24.93 -10.55
N LEU A 233 11.73 26.24 -10.65
CA LEU A 233 12.50 27.02 -9.67
C LEU A 233 11.99 26.89 -8.23
N ALA A 234 10.68 26.90 -8.05
CA ALA A 234 10.06 26.74 -6.73
C ALA A 234 10.37 25.38 -6.10
N GLU A 235 10.37 24.30 -6.89
CA GLU A 235 10.72 22.96 -6.41
C GLU A 235 12.20 22.89 -6.00
N MET A 236 13.10 23.44 -6.82
CA MET A 236 14.53 23.49 -6.50
C MET A 236 14.80 24.24 -5.19
N ARG A 237 14.22 25.44 -5.02
CA ARG A 237 14.38 26.23 -3.78
C ARG A 237 13.89 25.47 -2.55
N ARG A 238 12.78 24.74 -2.68
CA ARG A 238 12.26 23.88 -1.60
C ARG A 238 13.23 22.74 -1.27
N LEU A 239 13.85 22.14 -2.27
CA LEU A 239 14.75 20.99 -2.08
C LEU A 239 16.07 21.36 -1.40
N ILE A 240 16.66 22.51 -1.71
CA ILE A 240 17.93 22.94 -1.10
C ILE A 240 17.82 23.35 0.38
N LEU A 241 16.59 23.59 0.86
CA LEU A 241 16.31 23.84 2.28
C LEU A 241 16.27 22.56 3.11
N GLN A 242 16.28 21.39 2.46
CA GLN A 242 16.34 20.10 3.13
C GLN A 242 17.79 19.78 3.47
N ASP A 243 18.00 18.97 4.52
CA ASP A 243 19.32 18.43 4.86
C ASP A 243 19.93 17.74 3.63
N PRO A 244 21.17 18.08 3.22
CA PRO A 244 21.85 17.46 2.09
C PRO A 244 21.84 15.92 2.18
N GLY A 245 21.95 15.35 3.38
CA GLY A 245 21.91 13.90 3.56
C GLY A 245 23.05 13.18 2.83
N ASP A 246 22.75 12.00 2.28
CA ASP A 246 23.73 11.12 1.58
C ASP A 246 23.76 11.42 0.06
N ILE A 247 24.16 12.64 -0.28
CA ILE A 247 24.33 13.11 -1.67
C ILE A 247 25.79 13.42 -1.96
N PRO A 248 26.22 13.38 -3.24
CA PRO A 248 27.60 13.71 -3.58
C PRO A 248 28.00 15.15 -3.22
N PRO A 249 29.31 15.46 -3.20
CA PRO A 249 29.82 16.78 -2.83
C PRO A 249 29.16 17.93 -3.60
N LEU A 250 28.93 19.04 -2.89
CA LEU A 250 28.26 20.25 -3.41
C LEU A 250 29.23 21.39 -3.75
N ASP A 251 30.52 21.18 -3.52
CA ASP A 251 31.61 22.14 -3.68
C ASP A 251 32.42 21.92 -4.96
N LEU A 252 31.97 21.03 -5.86
CA LEU A 252 32.69 20.76 -7.10
C LEU A 252 32.84 22.02 -7.96
N ASN A 253 34.06 22.20 -8.46
CA ASN A 253 34.37 23.31 -9.33
C ASN A 253 33.72 23.12 -10.69
N LEU A 254 33.01 24.15 -11.10
CA LEU A 254 32.26 24.16 -12.33
C LEU A 254 33.19 24.43 -13.51
N PRO A 255 33.09 23.66 -14.62
CA PRO A 255 33.87 23.96 -15.81
C PRO A 255 33.51 25.35 -16.31
N VAL A 256 34.53 26.22 -16.45
CA VAL A 256 34.36 27.54 -17.05
C VAL A 256 34.05 27.31 -18.53
N PRO A 257 32.93 27.83 -19.08
CA PRO A 257 32.65 27.65 -20.50
C PRO A 257 33.81 28.24 -21.30
N LEU A 258 34.37 27.42 -22.21
CA LEU A 258 35.28 27.90 -23.23
C LEU A 258 34.56 29.02 -24.01
N ARG A 259 35.19 30.19 -24.06
CA ARG A 259 34.70 31.35 -24.83
C ARG A 259 34.71 31.06 -26.31
#